data_AF-A0A9P8ETZ8-F1
#
_entry.id   AF-A0A9P8ETZ8-F1
#
_cell.length_a   1.000
_cell.length_b   1.000
_cell.length_c   1.000
_cell.angle_alpha   90.00
_cell.angle_beta   90.00
_cell.angle_gamma   90.00
#
_symmetry.space_group_name_H-M   'P 1'
#
loop_
_entity.id
_entity.type
_entity.pdbx_description
1 polymer ?
#
loop_
_entity_poly.entity_id
_entity_poly.type
_entity_poly.pdbx_seq_one_letter_code
_entity_poly.pdbx_strand_id
1 'polypeptide(L)'
;MSSEESPWIEFFSMRTGPALSNVMSHSFWSFSLPQLSLSEPAIRHALIALGSAHARFEAEATNNQAVQDAIHPNFALRHYNESIKKLKLYLSRESQSLDIALLCCLMFISLECIYGNRLLVIDHLQNGLNMLKSSLVQDEEKEASSNAIAKSIKQEVRPLFHRLDSQTTLMGFPGSSMFNHMDKLLALSIPRSFDSLEQAKNSLDLLVASSLGFIRTVHDGKHAENGSISLSGRTLQIHLLSEFSIWRNSMANYVKSCNTFTDNDNRIEKSLRTQHTATFIWLARCTELEESGFDAYLPEFTSIVKWSRTLIAPIPESKEWFLHSKLASLSVSNVPRFSLNMAAIPPLYLVCIKCRDPIIRREAISMLEEMNGREGLWDARLHARAARRLVEVEESGVLIYEGAKTAYMEPGPLMRMIADREVRVPQQNPIQEGFRVHDMDLRDVTEGASGTCNVTWRIYPNGMHEEKMQWTEVLHF
;
A
#
# COMPACT_ATOMS: atom_id res chain seq x y z
N MET A 1 9.54 11.66 32.12
CA MET A 1 8.60 10.67 31.57
C MET A 1 7.66 10.31 32.70
N SER A 2 6.36 10.40 32.49
CA SER A 2 5.38 9.94 33.48
C SER A 2 5.27 8.41 33.43
N SER A 3 4.73 7.78 34.47
CA SER A 3 4.47 6.33 34.50
C SER A 3 3.48 5.89 33.42
N GLU A 4 2.62 6.78 32.94
CA GLU A 4 1.62 6.51 31.90
C GLU A 4 2.21 6.49 30.47
N GLU A 5 3.37 7.12 30.25
CA GLU A 5 4.00 7.21 28.91
C GLU A 5 4.89 6.00 28.59
N SER A 6 5.53 5.43 29.61
CA SER A 6 6.56 4.39 29.45
C SER A 6 6.07 3.15 28.68
N PRO A 7 4.86 2.60 28.93
CA PRO A 7 4.39 1.40 28.24
C PRO A 7 4.27 1.58 26.72
N TRP A 8 3.94 2.79 26.25
CA TRP A 8 3.70 3.05 24.83
C TRP A 8 4.98 3.26 24.03
N ILE A 9 6.03 3.77 24.68
CA ILE A 9 7.37 3.84 24.08
C ILE A 9 7.94 2.42 23.95
N GLU A 10 7.75 1.58 24.95
CA GLU A 10 8.14 0.17 24.89
C GLU A 10 7.35 -0.57 23.81
N PHE A 11 6.02 -0.43 23.78
CA PHE A 11 5.19 -1.02 22.74
C PHE A 11 5.62 -0.57 21.34
N PHE A 12 5.94 0.72 21.18
CA PHE A 12 6.44 1.24 19.92
C PHE A 12 7.72 0.52 19.49
N SER A 13 8.74 0.47 20.34
CA SER A 13 10.02 -0.18 20.01
C SER A 13 9.88 -1.68 19.74
N MET A 14 8.97 -2.35 20.45
CA MET A 14 8.81 -3.81 20.39
C MET A 14 7.88 -4.28 19.27
N ARG A 15 6.86 -3.49 18.91
CA ARG A 15 5.84 -3.89 17.93
C ARG A 15 5.67 -2.91 16.77
N THR A 16 5.50 -1.62 17.06
CA THR A 16 5.23 -0.63 15.99
C THR A 16 6.42 -0.36 15.09
N GLY A 17 7.63 -0.23 15.65
CA GLY A 17 8.86 -0.04 14.91
C GLY A 17 9.14 -1.20 13.94
N PRO A 18 9.10 -2.47 14.39
CA PRO A 18 9.21 -3.63 13.51
C PRO A 18 8.10 -3.73 12.44
N ALA A 19 6.87 -3.33 12.75
CA ALA A 19 5.79 -3.26 11.75
C ALA A 19 6.09 -2.25 10.62
N LEU A 20 6.84 -1.19 10.95
CA LEU A 20 7.30 -0.14 10.04
C LEU A 20 8.70 -0.39 9.45
N SER A 21 9.45 -1.38 9.92
CA SER A 21 10.85 -1.63 9.49
C SER A 21 10.97 -2.19 8.07
N ASN A 22 9.86 -2.51 7.43
CA ASN A 22 9.85 -2.78 5.99
C ASN A 22 9.81 -1.48 5.16
N VAL A 23 9.84 -0.32 5.79
CA VAL A 23 9.77 1.01 5.14
C VAL A 23 11.09 1.73 5.26
N MET A 24 11.67 1.80 6.46
CA MET A 24 13.05 2.26 6.69
C MET A 24 13.85 1.15 7.37
N SER A 25 15.16 1.34 7.51
CA SER A 25 16.01 0.42 8.25
C SER A 25 15.39 0.08 9.62
N HIS A 26 15.44 -1.19 10.00
CA HIS A 26 15.00 -1.62 11.33
C HIS A 26 15.70 -0.81 12.43
N SER A 27 16.97 -0.44 12.19
CA SER A 27 17.73 0.38 13.12
C SER A 27 17.12 1.77 13.34
N PHE A 28 16.59 2.39 12.29
CA PHE A 28 15.95 3.69 12.40
C PHE A 28 14.72 3.65 13.32
N TRP A 29 13.77 2.76 13.03
CA TRP A 29 12.49 2.70 13.75
C TRP A 29 12.61 2.15 15.17
N SER A 30 13.42 1.12 15.36
CA SER A 30 13.50 0.42 16.65
C SER A 30 14.55 1.03 17.59
N PHE A 31 15.49 1.84 17.10
CA PHE A 31 16.54 2.44 17.93
C PHE A 31 16.67 3.95 17.76
N SER A 32 16.91 4.46 16.54
CA SER A 32 17.22 5.89 16.32
C SER A 32 16.06 6.80 16.71
N LEU A 33 14.82 6.46 16.30
CA LEU A 33 13.65 7.28 16.57
C LEU A 33 13.25 7.26 18.07
N PRO A 34 13.25 6.11 18.79
CA PRO A 34 13.11 6.09 20.24
C PRO A 34 14.18 6.92 20.96
N GLN A 35 15.44 6.89 20.52
CA GLN A 35 16.51 7.72 21.09
C GLN A 35 16.24 9.22 20.87
N LEU A 36 15.84 9.62 19.66
CA LEU A 36 15.46 11.00 19.34
C LEU A 36 14.28 11.48 20.19
N SER A 37 13.35 10.58 20.55
CA SER A 37 12.21 10.91 21.40
C SER A 37 12.63 11.37 22.81
N LEU A 38 13.81 10.95 23.28
CA LEU A 38 14.34 11.34 24.59
C LEU A 38 14.84 12.79 24.63
N SER A 39 15.29 13.35 23.50
CA SER A 39 15.69 14.75 23.39
C SER A 39 14.58 15.64 22.83
N GLU A 40 13.74 15.14 21.92
CA GLU A 40 12.78 15.93 21.17
C GLU A 40 11.32 15.69 21.63
N PRO A 41 10.66 16.66 22.32
CA PRO A 41 9.31 16.48 22.84
C PRO A 41 8.25 16.24 21.77
N ALA A 42 8.37 16.87 20.60
CA ALA A 42 7.42 16.66 19.49
C ALA A 42 7.44 15.20 19.01
N ILE A 43 8.64 14.63 18.84
CA ILE A 43 8.82 13.23 18.45
C ILE A 43 8.28 12.30 19.54
N ARG A 44 8.57 12.58 20.81
CA ARG A 44 8.06 11.79 21.94
C ARG A 44 6.56 11.65 21.93
N HIS A 45 5.84 12.76 21.83
CA HIS A 45 4.38 12.74 21.83
C HIS A 45 3.83 12.03 20.58
N ALA A 46 4.41 12.22 19.40
CA ALA A 46 3.99 11.50 18.19
C ALA A 46 4.24 9.99 18.29
N LEU A 47 5.39 9.59 18.83
CA LEU A 47 5.76 8.19 19.04
C LEU A 47 4.80 7.50 20.02
N ILE A 48 4.46 8.15 21.14
CA ILE A 48 3.48 7.63 22.11
C ILE A 48 2.09 7.52 21.49
N ALA A 49 1.67 8.53 20.73
CA ALA A 49 0.37 8.51 20.04
C ALA A 49 0.28 7.32 19.07
N LEU A 50 1.33 7.10 18.27
CA LEU A 50 1.39 6.02 17.30
C LEU A 50 1.49 4.63 17.97
N GLY A 51 2.32 4.49 19.01
CA GLY A 51 2.44 3.26 19.79
C GLY A 51 1.11 2.85 20.44
N SER A 52 0.43 3.79 21.11
CA SER A 52 -0.87 3.52 21.74
C SER A 52 -1.99 3.28 20.74
N ALA A 53 -2.03 3.99 19.61
CA ALA A 53 -2.99 3.74 18.53
C ALA A 53 -2.83 2.34 17.94
N HIS A 54 -1.59 1.91 17.68
CA HIS A 54 -1.30 0.57 17.17
C HIS A 54 -1.69 -0.54 18.17
N ALA A 55 -1.37 -0.35 19.46
CA ALA A 55 -1.78 -1.27 20.51
C ALA A 55 -3.31 -1.44 20.57
N ARG A 56 -4.04 -0.33 20.45
CA ARG A 56 -5.50 -0.35 20.42
C ARG A 56 -6.05 -1.04 19.18
N PHE A 57 -5.47 -0.78 18.01
CA PHE A 57 -5.83 -1.46 16.76
C PHE A 57 -5.70 -2.99 16.86
N GLU A 58 -4.60 -3.47 17.44
CA GLU A 58 -4.41 -4.91 17.71
C GLU A 58 -5.41 -5.45 18.76
N ALA A 59 -5.72 -4.66 19.78
CA ALA A 59 -6.65 -5.04 20.85
C ALA A 59 -8.12 -5.11 20.40
N GLU A 60 -8.55 -4.21 19.52
CA GLU A 60 -9.92 -4.21 18.97
C GLU A 60 -10.16 -5.46 18.13
N ALA A 61 -9.20 -5.83 17.29
CA ALA A 61 -9.31 -7.01 16.44
C ALA A 61 -9.21 -8.34 17.18
N THR A 62 -8.48 -8.39 18.30
CA THR A 62 -8.39 -9.57 19.17
C THR A 62 -9.47 -9.61 20.25
N ASN A 63 -10.36 -8.61 20.28
CA ASN A 63 -11.36 -8.40 21.33
C ASN A 63 -10.74 -8.42 22.75
N ASN A 64 -9.53 -7.89 22.89
CA ASN A 64 -8.80 -7.82 24.15
C ASN A 64 -9.28 -6.62 24.97
N GLN A 65 -10.33 -6.84 25.76
CA GLN A 65 -10.98 -5.80 26.57
C GLN A 65 -10.01 -5.15 27.58
N ALA A 66 -9.06 -5.90 28.14
CA ALA A 66 -8.12 -5.37 29.13
C ALA A 66 -7.23 -4.26 28.55
N VAL A 67 -6.75 -4.41 27.31
CA VAL A 67 -5.95 -3.37 26.63
C VAL A 67 -6.82 -2.22 26.17
N GLN A 68 -8.05 -2.50 25.70
CA GLN A 68 -9.00 -1.45 25.32
C GLN A 68 -9.38 -0.56 26.52
N ASP A 69 -9.61 -1.14 27.68
CA ASP A 69 -9.96 -0.40 28.91
C ASP A 69 -8.77 0.36 29.49
N ALA A 70 -7.55 -0.19 29.35
CA ALA A 70 -6.31 0.45 29.80
C ALA A 70 -5.96 1.70 28.97
N ILE A 71 -6.39 1.77 27.70
CA ILE A 71 -6.16 2.92 26.83
C ILE A 71 -7.38 3.82 26.83
N HIS A 72 -7.31 4.93 27.58
CA HIS A 72 -8.37 5.93 27.52
C HIS A 72 -8.65 6.33 26.06
N PRO A 73 -9.92 6.44 25.61
CA PRO A 73 -10.23 6.57 24.19
C PRO A 73 -9.54 7.73 23.47
N ASN A 74 -9.34 8.84 24.17
CA ASN A 74 -8.68 10.05 23.66
C ASN A 74 -7.16 10.11 23.94
N PHE A 75 -6.55 9.06 24.48
CA PHE A 75 -5.14 9.09 24.89
C PHE A 75 -4.20 9.40 23.71
N ALA A 76 -4.32 8.64 22.63
CA ALA A 76 -3.54 8.86 21.41
C ALA A 76 -3.79 10.28 20.83
N LEU A 77 -5.04 10.74 20.81
CA LEU A 77 -5.39 12.08 20.32
C LEU A 77 -4.81 13.21 21.20
N ARG A 78 -4.72 13.03 22.51
CA ARG A 78 -4.07 13.99 23.42
C ARG A 78 -2.58 14.11 23.09
N HIS A 79 -1.88 12.99 22.96
CA HIS A 79 -0.46 12.98 22.60
C HIS A 79 -0.24 13.51 21.18
N TYR A 80 -1.09 13.16 20.22
CA TYR A 80 -1.06 13.72 18.87
C TYR A 80 -1.12 15.26 18.88
N ASN A 81 -2.08 15.84 19.62
CA ASN A 81 -2.23 17.29 19.74
C ASN A 81 -1.07 17.94 20.50
N GLU A 82 -0.56 17.31 21.56
CA GLU A 82 0.64 17.80 22.25
C GLU A 82 1.86 17.79 21.34
N SER A 83 2.05 16.76 20.51
CA SER A 83 3.11 16.74 19.50
C SER A 83 3.01 17.93 18.56
N ILE A 84 1.82 18.23 18.02
CA ILE A 84 1.59 19.40 17.16
C ILE A 84 1.92 20.70 17.90
N LYS A 85 1.52 20.85 19.17
CA LYS A 85 1.85 22.04 19.98
C LYS A 85 3.36 22.20 20.13
N LYS A 86 4.08 21.13 20.45
CA LYS A 86 5.55 21.16 20.58
C LYS A 86 6.22 21.44 19.24
N LEU A 87 5.70 20.87 18.15
CA LEU A 87 6.21 21.11 16.80
C LEU A 87 6.03 22.57 16.37
N LYS A 88 4.88 23.18 16.63
CA LYS A 88 4.64 24.62 16.38
C LYS A 88 5.66 25.50 17.10
N LEU A 89 5.94 25.20 18.37
CA LEU A 89 6.95 25.92 19.17
C LEU A 89 8.39 25.68 18.68
N TYR A 90 8.66 24.51 18.12
CA TYR A 90 9.96 24.19 17.51
C TYR A 90 10.14 24.99 16.21
N LEU A 91 9.14 24.97 15.33
CA LEU A 91 9.17 25.68 14.04
C LEU A 91 9.14 27.22 14.16
N SER A 92 8.68 27.76 15.29
CA SER A 92 8.73 29.21 15.55
C SER A 92 10.12 29.73 15.92
N ARG A 93 11.11 28.85 16.13
CA ARG A 93 12.49 29.24 16.46
C ARG A 93 13.27 29.52 15.17
N GLU A 94 14.11 30.54 15.19
CA GLU A 94 15.02 30.82 14.07
C GLU A 94 16.01 29.64 13.87
N SER A 95 16.30 29.33 12.60
CA SER A 95 17.34 28.37 12.18
C SER A 95 17.14 26.88 12.53
N GLN A 96 15.90 26.40 12.68
CA GLN A 96 15.65 24.97 12.94
C GLN A 96 15.54 24.12 11.65
N SER A 97 16.04 22.87 11.71
CA SER A 97 15.89 21.94 10.59
C SER A 97 14.48 21.38 10.50
N LEU A 98 14.00 21.13 9.29
CA LEU A 98 12.66 20.56 9.04
C LEU A 98 12.59 19.04 9.34
N ASP A 99 13.69 18.42 9.77
CA ASP A 99 13.78 16.96 9.95
C ASP A 99 12.80 16.46 11.00
N ILE A 100 12.68 17.16 12.12
CA ILE A 100 11.72 16.82 13.19
C ILE A 100 10.28 16.87 12.67
N ALA A 101 9.96 17.87 11.86
CA ALA A 101 8.63 18.01 11.26
C ALA A 101 8.34 16.86 10.28
N LEU A 102 9.32 16.48 9.45
CA LEU A 102 9.20 15.35 8.53
C LEU A 102 8.97 14.02 9.26
N LEU A 103 9.70 13.78 10.36
CA LEU A 103 9.51 12.59 11.20
C LEU A 103 8.13 12.58 11.88
N CYS A 104 7.66 13.75 12.36
CA CYS A 104 6.31 13.88 12.88
C CYS A 104 5.25 13.58 11.81
N CYS A 105 5.38 14.14 10.60
CA CYS A 105 4.50 13.83 9.47
C CYS A 105 4.48 12.32 9.17
N LEU A 106 5.62 11.65 9.15
CA LEU A 106 5.70 10.22 8.89
C LEU A 106 4.99 9.37 9.97
N MET A 107 5.16 9.73 11.24
CA MET A 107 4.43 9.08 12.35
C MET A 107 2.94 9.36 12.30
N PHE A 108 2.53 10.59 11.95
CA PHE A 108 1.12 10.92 11.79
C PHE A 108 0.50 10.21 10.60
N ILE A 109 1.18 10.13 9.44
CA ILE A 109 0.72 9.30 8.31
C ILE A 109 0.50 7.86 8.76
N SER A 110 1.44 7.28 9.51
CA SER A 110 1.31 5.91 10.02
C SER A 110 0.09 5.76 10.95
N LEU A 111 -0.10 6.72 11.85
CA LEU A 111 -1.22 6.75 12.79
C LEU A 111 -2.56 6.92 12.08
N GLU A 112 -2.64 7.81 11.11
CA GLU A 112 -3.87 8.05 10.35
C GLU A 112 -4.19 6.89 9.39
N CYS A 113 -3.20 6.14 8.90
CA CYS A 113 -3.42 4.86 8.22
C CYS A 113 -4.06 3.82 9.15
N ILE A 114 -3.63 3.76 10.41
CA ILE A 114 -4.21 2.86 11.42
C ILE A 114 -5.68 3.24 11.69
N TYR A 115 -5.99 4.53 11.78
CA TYR A 115 -7.36 5.02 11.92
C TYR A 115 -8.18 5.03 10.62
N GLY A 116 -7.54 4.78 9.48
CA GLY A 116 -8.19 4.86 8.17
C GLY A 116 -8.57 6.26 7.69
N ASN A 117 -8.02 7.31 8.31
CA ASN A 117 -8.31 8.70 7.98
C ASN A 117 -7.52 9.13 6.73
N ARG A 118 -8.02 8.73 5.55
CA ARG A 118 -7.33 8.97 4.26
C ARG A 118 -6.99 10.44 4.03
N LEU A 119 -7.92 11.36 4.32
CA LEU A 119 -7.71 12.80 4.10
C LEU A 119 -6.54 13.34 4.93
N LEU A 120 -6.44 12.95 6.21
CA LEU A 120 -5.34 13.38 7.07
C LEU A 120 -4.00 12.77 6.63
N VAL A 121 -4.00 11.54 6.11
CA VAL A 121 -2.80 10.96 5.48
C VAL A 121 -2.33 11.83 4.31
N ILE A 122 -3.24 12.28 3.44
CA ILE A 122 -2.92 13.17 2.32
C ILE A 122 -2.40 14.52 2.82
N ASP A 123 -3.06 15.13 3.79
CA ASP A 123 -2.65 16.43 4.34
C ASP A 123 -1.22 16.37 4.92
N HIS A 124 -0.91 15.34 5.72
CA HIS A 124 0.45 15.17 6.26
C HIS A 124 1.47 14.87 5.18
N LEU A 125 1.11 14.07 4.19
CA LEU A 125 1.97 13.74 3.07
C LEU A 125 2.32 14.98 2.25
N GLN A 126 1.31 15.77 1.86
CA GLN A 126 1.50 17.00 1.09
C GLN A 126 2.35 18.02 1.86
N ASN A 127 2.10 18.20 3.16
CA ASN A 127 2.92 19.06 4.01
C ASN A 127 4.38 18.57 4.08
N GLY A 128 4.59 17.27 4.26
CA GLY A 128 5.91 16.64 4.21
C GLY A 128 6.64 16.84 2.88
N LEU A 129 5.94 16.66 1.76
CA LEU A 129 6.47 16.89 0.42
C LEU A 129 6.83 18.36 0.20
N ASN A 130 5.99 19.29 0.63
CA ASN A 130 6.29 20.72 0.52
C ASN A 130 7.55 21.09 1.31
N MET A 131 7.73 20.53 2.52
CA MET A 131 8.94 20.73 3.32
C MET A 131 10.19 20.13 2.65
N LEU A 132 10.09 18.93 2.07
CA LEU A 132 11.18 18.32 1.31
C LEU A 132 11.55 19.16 0.08
N LYS A 133 10.56 19.68 -0.65
CA LYS A 133 10.78 20.57 -1.80
C LYS A 133 11.52 21.83 -1.41
N SER A 134 11.08 22.50 -0.33
CA SER A 134 11.76 23.71 0.17
C SER A 134 13.20 23.45 0.61
N SER A 135 13.47 22.27 1.18
CA SER A 135 14.82 21.90 1.59
C SER A 135 15.75 21.68 0.40
N LEU A 136 15.27 21.05 -0.68
CA LEU A 136 16.10 20.78 -1.86
C LEU A 136 16.54 22.08 -2.55
N VAL A 137 15.65 23.07 -2.65
CA VAL A 137 15.97 24.39 -3.20
C VAL A 137 17.03 25.11 -2.34
N GLN A 138 16.93 25.01 -1.02
CA GLN A 138 17.90 25.61 -0.11
C GLN A 138 19.26 24.90 -0.11
N ASP A 139 19.28 23.57 -0.30
CA ASP A 139 20.50 22.77 -0.36
C ASP A 139 21.27 22.99 -1.68
N GLU A 140 20.57 23.34 -2.78
CA GLU A 140 21.19 23.75 -4.06
C GLU A 140 21.81 25.17 -3.99
N GLU A 141 21.33 26.04 -3.10
CA GLU A 141 21.83 27.40 -2.91
C GLU A 141 22.90 27.53 -1.82
N LYS A 142 23.01 26.55 -0.91
CA LYS A 142 23.95 26.55 0.23
C LYS A 142 24.73 25.23 0.33
N GLU A 143 25.77 25.08 -0.49
CA GLU A 143 26.68 23.91 -0.43
C GLU A 143 27.48 23.79 0.88
N ALA A 144 27.49 24.80 1.74
CA ALA A 144 28.31 24.83 2.95
C ALA A 144 27.44 24.93 4.22
N SER A 145 27.38 23.83 5.01
CA SER A 145 27.01 23.75 6.45
C SER A 145 25.77 22.92 6.86
N SER A 146 25.19 22.07 6.02
CA SER A 146 24.17 21.13 6.54
C SER A 146 24.81 20.06 7.46
N ASN A 147 24.23 19.87 8.64
CA ASN A 147 24.64 18.85 9.61
C ASN A 147 24.54 17.45 8.96
N ALA A 148 25.58 16.63 9.04
CA ALA A 148 25.64 15.28 8.45
C ALA A 148 24.45 14.39 8.90
N ILE A 149 23.98 14.55 10.13
CA ILE A 149 22.83 13.81 10.68
C ILE A 149 21.52 14.22 9.97
N ALA A 150 21.30 15.52 9.78
CA ALA A 150 20.15 16.05 9.06
C ALA A 150 20.13 15.57 7.61
N LYS A 151 21.29 15.55 6.95
CA LYS A 151 21.46 15.04 5.58
C LYS A 151 21.14 13.54 5.49
N SER A 152 21.56 12.76 6.48
CA SER A 152 21.26 11.31 6.57
C SER A 152 19.76 11.05 6.73
N ILE A 153 19.08 11.77 7.63
CA ILE A 153 17.63 11.60 7.85
C ILE A 153 16.84 11.95 6.59
N LYS A 154 17.17 13.07 5.92
CA LYS A 154 16.50 13.46 4.67
C LYS A 154 16.69 12.42 3.55
N GLN A 155 17.89 11.83 3.46
CA GLN A 155 18.18 10.78 2.48
C GLN A 155 17.37 9.50 2.74
N GLU A 156 17.13 9.14 4.00
CA GLU A 156 16.32 7.97 4.35
C GLU A 156 14.81 8.23 4.21
N VAL A 157 14.34 9.44 4.53
CA VAL A 157 12.91 9.79 4.54
C VAL A 157 12.37 10.06 3.14
N ARG A 158 13.18 10.65 2.24
CA ARG A 158 12.73 11.04 0.89
C ARG A 158 12.17 9.89 0.04
N PRO A 159 12.81 8.70 -0.05
CA PRO A 159 12.25 7.56 -0.80
C PRO A 159 10.87 7.13 -0.28
N LEU A 160 10.61 7.28 1.02
CA LEU A 160 9.33 6.92 1.62
C LEU A 160 8.23 7.86 1.20
N PHE A 161 8.51 9.16 1.23
CA PHE A 161 7.56 10.18 0.80
C PHE A 161 7.23 10.01 -0.68
N HIS A 162 8.22 9.70 -1.52
CA HIS A 162 7.98 9.32 -2.92
C HIS A 162 7.07 8.10 -3.03
N ARG A 163 7.35 7.05 -2.27
CA ARG A 163 6.55 5.82 -2.28
C ARG A 163 5.12 6.08 -1.83
N LEU A 164 4.92 6.80 -0.72
CA LEU A 164 3.60 7.15 -0.19
C LEU A 164 2.82 8.03 -1.19
N ASP A 165 3.48 8.98 -1.86
CA ASP A 165 2.89 9.81 -2.91
C ASP A 165 2.37 8.97 -4.08
N SER A 166 3.20 8.06 -4.61
CA SER A 166 2.79 7.14 -5.66
C SER A 166 1.63 6.22 -5.25
N GLN A 167 1.56 5.82 -3.99
CA GLN A 167 0.52 4.94 -3.46
C GLN A 167 -0.82 5.66 -3.25
N THR A 168 -0.79 6.88 -2.71
CA THR A 168 -2.00 7.71 -2.56
C THR A 168 -2.59 8.08 -3.91
N THR A 169 -1.73 8.25 -4.91
CA THR A 169 -2.13 8.47 -6.30
C THR A 169 -3.01 7.35 -6.83
N LEU A 170 -2.69 6.07 -6.52
CA LEU A 170 -3.53 4.92 -6.87
C LEU A 170 -4.89 4.90 -6.17
N MET A 171 -5.07 5.64 -5.09
CA MET A 171 -6.35 5.78 -4.39
C MET A 171 -7.20 6.94 -4.91
N GLY A 172 -6.85 7.48 -6.09
CA GLY A 172 -7.58 8.57 -6.74
C GLY A 172 -7.21 9.97 -6.24
N PHE A 173 -6.21 10.09 -5.36
CA PHE A 173 -5.69 11.40 -4.94
C PHE A 173 -4.71 11.97 -5.99
N PRO A 174 -4.62 13.30 -6.14
CA PRO A 174 -3.65 13.90 -7.05
C PRO A 174 -2.23 13.72 -6.50
N GLY A 175 -1.33 13.16 -7.32
CA GLY A 175 0.08 13.00 -6.97
C GLY A 175 0.88 14.31 -7.04
N SER A 176 2.02 14.36 -6.36
CA SER A 176 2.88 15.54 -6.36
C SER A 176 3.70 15.66 -7.65
N SER A 177 3.87 16.90 -8.13
CA SER A 177 4.77 17.18 -9.26
C SER A 177 6.25 17.03 -8.90
N MET A 178 6.60 16.81 -7.63
CA MET A 178 8.00 16.72 -7.17
C MET A 178 8.77 15.59 -7.87
N PHE A 179 8.12 14.47 -8.13
CA PHE A 179 8.79 13.26 -8.63
C PHE A 179 8.54 12.97 -10.12
N ASN A 180 7.60 13.69 -10.74
CA ASN A 180 7.19 13.47 -12.13
C ASN A 180 8.06 14.20 -13.15
N HIS A 181 9.39 14.05 -13.04
CA HIS A 181 10.34 14.64 -13.99
C HIS A 181 10.76 13.59 -15.02
N MET A 182 10.24 13.70 -16.25
CA MET A 182 10.49 12.76 -17.35
C MET A 182 11.97 12.42 -17.55
N ASP A 183 12.87 13.39 -17.53
CA ASP A 183 14.30 13.16 -17.73
C ASP A 183 14.91 12.28 -16.63
N LYS A 184 14.47 12.46 -15.38
CA LYS A 184 14.92 11.64 -14.25
C LYS A 184 14.37 10.22 -14.33
N LEU A 185 13.13 10.07 -14.82
CA LEU A 185 12.49 8.77 -15.01
C LEU A 185 13.16 7.97 -16.15
N LEU A 186 13.53 8.65 -17.25
CA LEU A 186 14.28 8.03 -18.34
C LEU A 186 15.74 7.74 -17.99
N ALA A 187 16.31 8.45 -17.01
CA ALA A 187 17.64 8.18 -16.48
C ALA A 187 17.66 7.09 -15.39
N LEU A 188 16.51 6.60 -14.95
CA LEU A 188 16.43 5.51 -13.96
C LEU A 188 17.10 4.27 -14.52
N SER A 189 18.04 3.69 -13.78
CA SER A 189 18.72 2.45 -14.15
C SER A 189 18.86 1.52 -12.95
N ILE A 190 18.48 0.26 -13.15
CA ILE A 190 18.58 -0.81 -12.18
C ILE A 190 19.97 -1.46 -12.24
N PRO A 191 20.62 -1.69 -11.09
CA PRO A 191 21.87 -2.44 -11.04
C PRO A 191 21.76 -3.81 -11.72
N ARG A 192 22.75 -4.18 -12.53
CA ARG A 192 22.76 -5.47 -13.26
C ARG A 192 23.01 -6.67 -12.33
N SER A 193 23.50 -6.42 -11.13
CA SER A 193 23.65 -7.38 -10.04
C SER A 193 23.31 -6.71 -8.72
N PHE A 194 22.85 -7.49 -7.75
CA PHE A 194 22.62 -7.00 -6.39
C PHE A 194 23.68 -7.54 -5.44
N ASP A 195 24.13 -6.70 -4.53
CA ASP A 195 25.04 -7.06 -3.44
C ASP A 195 24.27 -7.49 -2.18
N SER A 196 23.02 -7.02 -2.05
CA SER A 196 22.15 -7.31 -0.90
C SER A 196 20.66 -7.28 -1.27
N LEU A 197 19.82 -7.94 -0.47
CA LEU A 197 18.36 -7.81 -0.54
C LEU A 197 17.89 -6.36 -0.34
N GLU A 198 18.61 -5.58 0.46
CA GLU A 198 18.32 -4.17 0.70
C GLU A 198 18.50 -3.34 -0.59
N GLN A 199 19.57 -3.57 -1.34
CA GLN A 199 19.79 -2.92 -2.63
C GLN A 199 18.72 -3.32 -3.66
N ALA A 200 18.36 -4.62 -3.70
CA ALA A 200 17.28 -5.11 -4.56
C ALA A 200 15.94 -4.46 -4.21
N LYS A 201 15.64 -4.32 -2.91
CA LYS A 201 14.43 -3.66 -2.42
C LYS A 201 14.40 -2.17 -2.77
N ASN A 202 15.45 -1.42 -2.44
CA ASN A 202 15.49 0.03 -2.67
C ASN A 202 15.36 0.37 -4.17
N SER A 203 15.98 -0.44 -5.04
CA SER A 203 15.85 -0.27 -6.49
C SER A 203 14.44 -0.60 -6.99
N LEU A 204 13.78 -1.63 -6.42
CA LEU A 204 12.39 -1.95 -6.74
C LEU A 204 11.43 -0.85 -6.27
N ASP A 205 11.58 -0.35 -5.05
CA ASP A 205 10.73 0.70 -4.48
C ASP A 205 10.72 1.95 -5.38
N LEU A 206 11.89 2.35 -5.90
CA LEU A 206 12.00 3.46 -6.84
C LEU A 206 11.28 3.17 -8.17
N LEU A 207 11.48 1.96 -8.71
CA LEU A 207 10.89 1.55 -9.98
C LEU A 207 9.36 1.45 -9.90
N VAL A 208 8.85 0.90 -8.80
CA VAL A 208 7.42 0.82 -8.51
C VAL A 208 6.83 2.21 -8.37
N ALA A 209 7.40 3.06 -7.52
CA ALA A 209 6.89 4.42 -7.30
C ALA A 209 6.85 5.25 -8.60
N SER A 210 7.89 5.15 -9.44
CA SER A 210 7.97 5.78 -10.75
C SER A 210 6.88 5.27 -11.71
N SER A 211 6.65 3.95 -11.72
CA SER A 211 5.68 3.31 -12.61
C SER A 211 4.25 3.62 -12.23
N LEU A 212 3.94 3.65 -10.93
CA LEU A 212 2.60 3.98 -10.44
C LEU A 212 2.19 5.43 -10.79
N GLY A 213 3.13 6.38 -10.70
CA GLY A 213 2.89 7.76 -11.15
C GLY A 213 2.58 7.85 -12.65
N PHE A 214 3.32 7.10 -13.48
CA PHE A 214 3.06 7.00 -14.91
C PHE A 214 1.70 6.34 -15.20
N ILE A 215 1.40 5.20 -14.57
CA ILE A 215 0.14 4.46 -14.72
C ILE A 215 -1.05 5.37 -14.45
N ARG A 216 -1.01 6.18 -13.37
CA ARG A 216 -2.09 7.12 -13.08
C ARG A 216 -2.26 8.17 -14.16
N THR A 217 -1.16 8.78 -14.61
CA THR A 217 -1.19 9.81 -15.64
C THR A 217 -1.81 9.28 -16.94
N VAL A 218 -1.49 8.04 -17.30
CA VAL A 218 -2.11 7.34 -18.43
C VAL A 218 -3.59 7.06 -18.15
N HIS A 219 -3.94 6.58 -16.96
CA HIS A 219 -5.33 6.28 -16.58
C HIS A 219 -6.26 7.49 -16.68
N ASP A 220 -5.82 8.67 -16.20
CA ASP A 220 -6.59 9.92 -16.32
C ASP A 220 -6.81 10.35 -17.78
N GLY A 221 -5.87 10.03 -18.67
CA GLY A 221 -5.90 10.49 -20.06
C GLY A 221 -6.45 9.48 -21.07
N LYS A 222 -6.33 8.17 -20.82
CA LYS A 222 -6.57 7.14 -21.85
C LYS A 222 -8.02 7.02 -22.28
N HIS A 223 -8.96 7.40 -21.41
CA HIS A 223 -10.39 7.41 -21.70
C HIS A 223 -10.91 8.83 -22.04
N ALA A 224 -10.05 9.82 -22.28
CA ALA A 224 -10.51 11.14 -22.74
C ALA A 224 -10.88 11.11 -24.24
N GLU A 225 -11.75 12.02 -24.71
CA GLU A 225 -12.20 12.10 -26.12
C GLU A 225 -11.04 12.19 -27.14
N ASN A 226 -9.91 12.82 -26.76
CA ASN A 226 -8.68 12.88 -27.55
C ASN A 226 -7.52 12.11 -26.88
N GLY A 227 -7.85 11.11 -26.06
CA GLY A 227 -6.91 10.33 -25.26
C GLY A 227 -5.93 9.56 -26.14
N SER A 228 -4.74 10.12 -26.35
CA SER A 228 -3.63 9.40 -26.96
C SER A 228 -2.40 9.52 -26.07
N ILE A 229 -1.71 8.41 -25.87
CA ILE A 229 -0.45 8.41 -25.14
C ILE A 229 0.60 9.02 -26.06
N SER A 230 1.26 10.07 -25.58
CA SER A 230 2.35 10.72 -26.32
C SER A 230 3.47 9.72 -26.64
N LEU A 231 4.23 10.00 -27.69
CA LEU A 231 5.40 9.19 -28.05
C LEU A 231 6.38 9.09 -26.87
N SER A 232 6.60 10.19 -26.15
CA SER A 232 7.45 10.23 -24.95
C SER A 232 6.91 9.37 -23.82
N GLY A 233 5.58 9.31 -23.63
CA GLY A 233 4.95 8.42 -22.67
C GLY A 233 5.15 6.94 -23.02
N ARG A 234 5.05 6.57 -24.30
CA ARG A 234 5.34 5.21 -24.77
C ARG A 234 6.82 4.86 -24.60
N THR A 235 7.74 5.78 -24.90
CA THR A 235 9.17 5.59 -24.67
C THR A 235 9.45 5.33 -23.19
N LEU A 236 8.83 6.10 -22.29
CA LEU A 236 8.97 5.88 -20.85
C LEU A 236 8.40 4.52 -20.42
N GLN A 237 7.22 4.12 -20.93
CA GLN A 237 6.65 2.80 -20.65
C GLN A 237 7.62 1.68 -21.02
N ILE A 238 8.18 1.72 -22.23
CA ILE A 238 9.15 0.73 -22.72
C ILE A 238 10.40 0.71 -21.85
N HIS A 239 10.93 1.89 -21.50
CA HIS A 239 12.09 2.02 -20.62
C HIS A 239 11.83 1.34 -19.26
N LEU A 240 10.76 1.71 -18.57
CA LEU A 240 10.40 1.15 -17.27
C LEU A 240 10.18 -0.38 -17.34
N LEU A 241 9.51 -0.89 -18.38
CA LEU A 241 9.34 -2.34 -18.59
C LEU A 241 10.67 -3.06 -18.80
N SER A 242 11.63 -2.42 -19.47
CA SER A 242 12.98 -2.95 -19.65
C SER A 242 13.74 -3.01 -18.31
N GLU A 243 13.62 -1.98 -17.48
CA GLU A 243 14.21 -1.91 -16.15
C GLU A 243 13.60 -2.95 -15.20
N PHE A 244 12.29 -3.20 -15.27
CA PHE A 244 11.66 -4.32 -14.54
C PHE A 244 12.22 -5.68 -14.99
N SER A 245 12.48 -5.85 -16.27
CA SER A 245 13.05 -7.10 -16.81
C SER A 245 14.49 -7.30 -16.34
N ILE A 246 15.29 -6.23 -16.30
CA ILE A 246 16.65 -6.23 -15.73
C ILE A 246 16.58 -6.59 -14.25
N TRP A 247 15.75 -5.90 -13.46
CA TRP A 247 15.58 -6.16 -12.04
C TRP A 247 15.26 -7.64 -11.76
N ARG A 248 14.31 -8.21 -12.51
CA ARG A 248 13.91 -9.63 -12.37
C ARG A 248 15.08 -10.57 -12.58
N ASN A 249 15.89 -10.32 -13.61
CA ASN A 249 17.05 -11.14 -13.93
C ASN A 249 18.15 -11.00 -12.87
N SER A 250 18.43 -9.77 -12.43
CA SER A 250 19.40 -9.47 -11.38
C SER A 250 19.02 -10.10 -10.05
N MET A 251 17.73 -10.07 -9.67
CA MET A 251 17.23 -10.73 -8.48
C MET A 251 17.34 -12.26 -8.57
N ALA A 252 16.99 -12.84 -9.74
CA ALA A 252 17.14 -14.27 -9.95
C ALA A 252 18.60 -14.73 -9.86
N ASN A 253 19.55 -13.93 -10.35
CA ASN A 253 20.97 -14.20 -10.23
C ASN A 253 21.48 -14.05 -8.80
N TYR A 254 21.03 -13.01 -8.08
CA TYR A 254 21.35 -12.79 -6.68
C TYR A 254 20.96 -14.01 -5.82
N VAL A 255 19.69 -14.45 -5.92
CA VAL A 255 19.19 -15.62 -5.18
C VAL A 255 19.99 -16.89 -5.49
N LYS A 256 20.41 -17.09 -6.76
CA LYS A 256 21.26 -18.23 -7.15
C LYS A 256 22.67 -18.16 -6.59
N SER A 257 23.19 -16.94 -6.38
CA SER A 257 24.54 -16.71 -5.87
C SER A 257 24.65 -16.79 -4.34
N CYS A 258 23.51 -16.72 -3.63
CA CYS A 258 23.48 -16.82 -2.18
C CYS A 258 23.83 -18.24 -1.72
N ASN A 259 24.93 -18.40 -0.99
CA ASN A 259 25.31 -19.67 -0.35
C ASN A 259 24.37 -20.05 0.80
N THR A 260 23.81 -19.07 1.49
CA THR A 260 22.83 -19.25 2.57
C THR A 260 21.66 -18.33 2.31
N PHE A 261 20.44 -18.87 2.33
CA PHE A 261 19.21 -18.12 2.12
C PHE A 261 18.22 -18.47 3.22
N THR A 262 17.96 -17.54 4.12
CA THR A 262 17.13 -17.80 5.30
C THR A 262 15.63 -17.80 4.93
N ASP A 263 14.79 -18.32 5.83
CA ASP A 263 13.32 -18.24 5.65
C ASP A 263 12.83 -16.79 5.57
N ASN A 264 13.49 -15.88 6.30
CA ASN A 264 13.20 -14.45 6.26
C ASN A 264 13.59 -13.85 4.90
N ASP A 265 14.76 -14.21 4.38
CA ASP A 265 15.21 -13.79 3.04
C ASP A 265 14.23 -14.27 1.96
N ASN A 266 13.72 -15.50 2.10
CA ASN A 266 12.68 -16.02 1.22
C ASN A 266 11.38 -15.23 1.32
N ARG A 267 10.93 -14.85 2.51
CA ARG A 267 9.74 -13.98 2.65
C ARG A 267 9.95 -12.60 2.02
N ILE A 268 11.11 -11.97 2.26
CA ILE A 268 11.47 -10.69 1.65
C ILE A 268 11.47 -10.83 0.12
N GLU A 269 12.12 -11.85 -0.42
CA GLU A 269 12.17 -12.11 -1.86
C GLU A 269 10.78 -12.29 -2.47
N LYS A 270 9.90 -13.03 -1.80
CA LYS A 270 8.51 -13.24 -2.25
C LYS A 270 7.71 -11.93 -2.21
N SER A 271 7.91 -11.10 -1.19
CA SER A 271 7.33 -9.75 -1.12
C SER A 271 7.76 -8.90 -2.31
N LEU A 272 9.05 -8.88 -2.61
CA LEU A 272 9.59 -8.10 -3.72
C LEU A 272 9.09 -8.62 -5.07
N ARG A 273 9.05 -9.94 -5.29
CA ARG A 273 8.50 -10.52 -6.52
C ARG A 273 7.02 -10.21 -6.72
N THR A 274 6.25 -10.21 -5.63
CA THR A 274 4.81 -9.93 -5.67
C THR A 274 4.57 -8.48 -6.13
N GLN A 275 5.28 -7.52 -5.52
CA GLN A 275 5.22 -6.11 -5.91
C GLN A 275 5.72 -5.85 -7.33
N HIS A 276 6.86 -6.45 -7.68
CA HIS A 276 7.45 -6.39 -9.02
C HIS A 276 6.44 -6.85 -10.07
N THR A 277 5.91 -8.05 -9.89
CA THR A 277 5.06 -8.70 -10.90
C THR A 277 3.74 -7.95 -11.06
N ALA A 278 3.10 -7.55 -9.97
CA ALA A 278 1.87 -6.77 -10.02
C ALA A 278 2.07 -5.43 -10.75
N THR A 279 3.13 -4.70 -10.41
CA THR A 279 3.39 -3.40 -11.03
C THR A 279 3.79 -3.54 -12.50
N PHE A 280 4.56 -4.58 -12.85
CA PHE A 280 4.94 -4.88 -14.22
C PHE A 280 3.71 -5.17 -15.10
N ILE A 281 2.80 -6.03 -14.64
CA ILE A 281 1.56 -6.35 -15.38
C ILE A 281 0.75 -5.06 -15.61
N TRP A 282 0.56 -4.27 -14.56
CA TRP A 282 -0.22 -3.04 -14.67
C TRP A 282 0.45 -2.05 -15.62
N LEU A 283 1.76 -1.83 -15.50
CA LEU A 283 2.52 -0.98 -16.41
C LEU A 283 2.45 -1.47 -17.86
N ALA A 284 2.47 -2.78 -18.08
CA ALA A 284 2.42 -3.35 -19.43
C ALA A 284 1.08 -3.07 -20.12
N ARG A 285 -0.03 -3.09 -19.38
CA ARG A 285 -1.39 -2.95 -19.93
C ARG A 285 -2.07 -1.62 -19.64
N CYS A 286 -1.44 -0.71 -18.90
CA CYS A 286 -2.07 0.56 -18.51
C CYS A 286 -2.48 1.43 -19.72
N THR A 287 -1.82 1.25 -20.86
CA THR A 287 -2.07 1.97 -22.10
C THR A 287 -3.18 1.38 -22.98
N GLU A 288 -3.68 0.21 -22.61
CA GLU A 288 -4.73 -0.46 -23.35
C GLU A 288 -6.12 -0.02 -22.88
N LEU A 289 -7.05 -0.02 -23.83
CA LEU A 289 -8.45 0.31 -23.60
C LEU A 289 -9.24 -0.93 -23.16
N GLU A 290 -8.91 -2.08 -23.72
CA GLU A 290 -9.53 -3.35 -23.36
C GLU A 290 -8.83 -4.02 -22.18
N GLU A 291 -9.62 -4.67 -21.33
CA GLU A 291 -9.15 -5.49 -20.21
C GLU A 291 -8.66 -6.86 -20.69
N SER A 292 -8.94 -7.23 -21.94
CA SER A 292 -8.54 -8.49 -22.54
C SER A 292 -7.04 -8.76 -22.54
N GLY A 293 -6.28 -7.68 -22.45
CA GLY A 293 -4.86 -7.76 -22.41
C GLY A 293 -4.22 -8.39 -21.18
N PHE A 294 -4.93 -8.37 -20.05
CA PHE A 294 -4.43 -8.96 -18.81
C PHE A 294 -4.31 -10.49 -18.90
N ASP A 295 -5.01 -11.14 -19.83
CA ASP A 295 -4.97 -12.60 -20.02
C ASP A 295 -3.59 -13.13 -20.42
N ALA A 296 -2.75 -12.29 -21.02
CA ALA A 296 -1.36 -12.66 -21.32
C ALA A 296 -0.53 -12.96 -20.05
N TYR A 297 -1.05 -12.61 -18.86
CA TYR A 297 -0.34 -12.68 -17.57
C TYR A 297 -1.00 -13.62 -16.55
N LEU A 298 -1.84 -14.57 -16.98
CA LEU A 298 -2.43 -15.57 -16.09
C LEU A 298 -1.39 -16.36 -15.25
N PRO A 299 -0.22 -16.78 -15.80
CA PRO A 299 0.82 -17.43 -15.01
C PRO A 299 1.40 -16.52 -13.91
N GLU A 300 1.56 -15.24 -14.21
CA GLU A 300 2.05 -14.22 -13.29
C GLU A 300 1.02 -13.91 -12.19
N PHE A 301 -0.28 -13.81 -12.51
CA PHE A 301 -1.34 -13.69 -11.51
C PHE A 301 -1.37 -14.88 -10.56
N THR A 302 -1.25 -16.10 -11.10
CA THR A 302 -1.13 -17.33 -10.28
C THR A 302 0.08 -17.26 -9.34
N SER A 303 1.20 -16.72 -9.84
CA SER A 303 2.42 -16.56 -9.05
C SER A 303 2.25 -15.53 -7.92
N ILE A 304 1.56 -14.41 -8.18
CA ILE A 304 1.22 -13.39 -7.17
C ILE A 304 0.42 -14.03 -6.04
N VAL A 305 -0.63 -14.79 -6.36
CA VAL A 305 -1.47 -15.51 -5.36
C VAL A 305 -0.63 -16.50 -4.57
N LYS A 306 0.19 -17.32 -5.23
CA LYS A 306 1.08 -18.29 -4.59
C LYS A 306 2.08 -17.64 -3.63
N TRP A 307 2.74 -16.55 -4.03
CA TRP A 307 3.71 -15.87 -3.18
C TRP A 307 3.03 -15.14 -2.02
N SER A 308 1.87 -14.53 -2.26
CA SER A 308 1.09 -13.86 -1.22
C SER A 308 0.67 -14.85 -0.11
N ARG A 309 0.35 -16.10 -0.46
CA ARG A 309 0.04 -17.15 0.53
C ARG A 309 1.22 -17.40 1.47
N THR A 310 2.45 -17.38 0.97
CA THR A 310 3.66 -17.47 1.82
C THR A 310 3.82 -16.26 2.74
N LEU A 311 3.41 -15.07 2.31
CA LEU A 311 3.51 -13.84 3.11
C LEU A 311 2.49 -13.82 4.26
N ILE A 312 1.29 -14.34 4.01
CA ILE A 312 0.17 -14.38 4.95
C ILE A 312 0.31 -15.55 5.94
N ALA A 313 0.93 -16.66 5.53
CA ALA A 313 1.14 -17.81 6.40
C ALA A 313 1.80 -17.42 7.74
N PRO A 314 1.41 -18.04 8.87
CA PRO A 314 2.06 -17.82 10.16
C PRO A 314 3.56 -18.10 10.10
N ILE A 315 4.35 -17.34 10.85
CA ILE A 315 5.77 -17.64 11.04
C ILE A 315 5.84 -18.74 12.12
N PRO A 316 6.57 -19.86 11.91
CA PRO A 316 6.69 -20.90 12.92
C PRO A 316 7.26 -20.36 14.25
N GLU A 317 6.62 -20.74 15.37
CA GLU A 317 6.93 -20.31 16.75
C GLU A 317 8.41 -20.46 17.14
N SER A 318 9.14 -21.39 16.52
CA SER A 318 10.56 -21.66 16.82
C SER A 318 11.56 -20.64 16.23
N LYS A 319 11.09 -19.65 15.46
CA LYS A 319 11.95 -18.65 14.76
C LYS A 319 11.51 -17.19 14.98
N GLU A 320 10.87 -16.89 16.11
CA GLU A 320 10.41 -15.53 16.53
C GLU A 320 11.53 -14.53 16.92
N TRP A 321 12.73 -14.71 16.41
CA TRP A 321 13.86 -13.80 16.63
C TRP A 321 13.94 -12.94 15.35
N PHE A 322 13.21 -11.82 15.26
CA PHE A 322 13.62 -10.47 15.69
C PHE A 322 12.44 -9.59 16.21
N LEU A 323 11.27 -10.18 16.53
CA LEU A 323 10.10 -9.44 17.05
C LEU A 323 9.92 -9.56 18.59
N HIS A 324 10.97 -9.98 19.28
CA HIS A 324 11.16 -10.19 20.72
C HIS A 324 9.97 -10.19 21.71
N SER A 325 9.93 -11.32 22.43
CA SER A 325 9.88 -11.45 23.90
C SER A 325 8.51 -11.40 24.59
N LYS A 326 8.20 -12.52 25.28
CA LYS A 326 7.17 -12.71 26.33
C LYS A 326 5.70 -12.43 25.99
N LEU A 327 5.41 -11.60 24.99
CA LEU A 327 4.07 -11.26 24.50
C LEU A 327 3.72 -11.98 23.20
N ALA A 328 4.69 -12.60 22.52
CA ALA A 328 4.42 -13.44 21.36
C ALA A 328 3.68 -14.75 21.74
N SER A 329 3.91 -15.27 22.96
CA SER A 329 3.04 -16.30 23.56
C SER A 329 1.62 -15.80 23.90
N LEU A 330 1.36 -14.49 23.77
CA LEU A 330 0.03 -13.86 23.83
C LEU A 330 -0.46 -13.43 22.43
N SER A 331 0.35 -13.62 21.37
CA SER A 331 -0.02 -13.34 19.99
C SER A 331 -0.97 -14.42 19.51
N VAL A 332 -2.27 -14.13 19.63
CA VAL A 332 -3.33 -14.92 18.99
C VAL A 332 -3.04 -14.98 17.48
N SER A 333 -3.35 -16.10 16.83
CA SER A 333 -3.20 -16.34 15.38
C SER A 333 -3.98 -15.39 14.46
N ASN A 334 -4.51 -14.28 14.99
CA ASN A 334 -5.39 -13.33 14.31
C ASN A 334 -5.12 -11.85 14.67
N VAL A 335 -3.95 -11.51 15.22
CA VAL A 335 -3.58 -10.11 15.46
C VAL A 335 -3.51 -9.37 14.12
N PRO A 336 -4.20 -8.23 13.95
CA PRO A 336 -4.24 -7.52 12.69
C PRO A 336 -2.85 -6.96 12.37
N ARG A 337 -2.40 -7.18 11.14
CA ARG A 337 -1.07 -6.75 10.71
C ARG A 337 -1.15 -5.33 10.18
N PHE A 338 -0.40 -4.40 10.75
CA PHE A 338 -0.16 -3.11 10.14
C PHE A 338 1.22 -3.10 9.47
N SER A 339 1.31 -2.55 8.26
CA SER A 339 2.57 -2.20 7.64
C SER A 339 2.38 -1.00 6.72
N LEU A 340 3.44 -0.25 6.47
CA LEU A 340 3.45 0.74 5.37
C LEU A 340 4.06 0.14 4.09
N ASN A 341 4.43 -1.16 4.11
CA ASN A 341 4.87 -1.90 2.94
C ASN A 341 3.66 -2.55 2.25
N MET A 342 3.46 -2.21 0.98
CA MET A 342 2.35 -2.66 0.14
C MET A 342 2.67 -4.01 -0.52
N ALA A 343 2.84 -5.06 0.28
CA ALA A 343 3.41 -6.34 -0.14
C ALA A 343 2.38 -7.31 -0.71
N ALA A 344 1.20 -7.40 -0.11
CA ALA A 344 0.22 -8.44 -0.41
C ALA A 344 -1.15 -7.88 -0.77
N ILE A 345 -1.67 -6.88 -0.04
CA ILE A 345 -3.05 -6.39 -0.23
C ILE A 345 -3.24 -5.78 -1.63
N PRO A 346 -2.42 -4.80 -2.08
CA PRO A 346 -2.62 -4.20 -3.39
C PRO A 346 -2.36 -5.17 -4.56
N PRO A 347 -1.30 -6.01 -4.55
CA PRO A 347 -1.11 -7.03 -5.57
C PRO A 347 -2.26 -8.03 -5.68
N LEU A 348 -2.79 -8.52 -4.55
CA LEU A 348 -3.96 -9.39 -4.55
C LEU A 348 -5.18 -8.65 -5.08
N TYR A 349 -5.39 -7.40 -4.67
CA TYR A 349 -6.49 -6.59 -5.18
C TYR A 349 -6.39 -6.37 -6.70
N LEU A 350 -5.19 -6.13 -7.24
CA LEU A 350 -4.96 -6.07 -8.68
C LEU A 350 -5.39 -7.37 -9.36
N VAL A 351 -5.02 -8.54 -8.80
CA VAL A 351 -5.47 -9.84 -9.32
C VAL A 351 -6.99 -9.91 -9.33
N CYS A 352 -7.65 -9.49 -8.25
CA CYS A 352 -9.10 -9.53 -8.14
C CYS A 352 -9.81 -8.70 -9.20
N ILE A 353 -9.29 -7.51 -9.52
CA ILE A 353 -9.96 -6.55 -10.40
C ILE A 353 -9.52 -6.66 -11.86
N LYS A 354 -8.33 -7.19 -12.17
CA LYS A 354 -7.78 -7.26 -13.54
C LYS A 354 -7.65 -8.66 -14.13
N CYS A 355 -7.46 -9.70 -13.32
CA CYS A 355 -7.47 -11.07 -13.86
C CYS A 355 -8.88 -11.42 -14.33
N ARG A 356 -9.03 -12.10 -15.47
CA ARG A 356 -10.34 -12.57 -15.98
C ARG A 356 -10.62 -14.05 -15.71
N ASP A 357 -9.67 -14.77 -15.11
CA ASP A 357 -9.86 -16.16 -14.70
C ASP A 357 -10.67 -16.23 -13.38
N PRO A 358 -11.85 -16.86 -13.38
CA PRO A 358 -12.75 -16.89 -12.23
C PRO A 358 -12.17 -17.59 -11.00
N ILE A 359 -11.25 -18.55 -11.18
CA ILE A 359 -10.68 -19.34 -10.08
C ILE A 359 -9.61 -18.52 -9.37
N ILE A 360 -8.67 -17.96 -10.13
CA ILE A 360 -7.57 -17.15 -9.59
C ILE A 360 -8.11 -15.93 -8.85
N ARG A 361 -9.13 -15.25 -9.41
CA ARG A 361 -9.78 -14.12 -8.76
C ARG A 361 -10.41 -14.51 -7.43
N ARG A 362 -11.17 -15.61 -7.39
CA ARG A 362 -11.85 -16.04 -6.17
C ARG A 362 -10.86 -16.43 -5.08
N GLU A 363 -9.77 -17.08 -5.46
CA GLU A 363 -8.66 -17.41 -4.55
C GLU A 363 -8.02 -16.15 -3.96
N ALA A 364 -7.76 -15.13 -4.79
CA ALA A 364 -7.20 -13.85 -4.32
C ALA A 364 -8.15 -13.11 -3.36
N ILE A 365 -9.46 -13.10 -3.63
CA ILE A 365 -10.46 -12.49 -2.74
C ILE A 365 -10.54 -13.26 -1.41
N SER A 366 -10.60 -14.60 -1.44
CA SER A 366 -10.61 -15.42 -0.21
C SER A 366 -9.40 -15.08 0.67
N MET A 367 -8.23 -14.92 0.06
CA MET A 367 -7.03 -14.52 0.79
C MET A 367 -7.15 -13.12 1.41
N LEU A 368 -7.71 -12.14 0.70
CA LEU A 368 -7.97 -10.81 1.27
C LEU A 368 -8.98 -10.86 2.43
N GLU A 369 -9.97 -11.76 2.37
CA GLU A 369 -10.97 -11.94 3.44
C GLU A 369 -10.39 -12.61 4.68
N GLU A 370 -9.48 -13.57 4.49
CA GLU A 370 -8.73 -14.22 5.56
C GLU A 370 -7.69 -13.29 6.20
N MET A 371 -7.22 -12.29 5.45
CA MET A 371 -6.28 -11.30 5.96
C MET A 371 -6.97 -10.35 6.94
N ASN A 372 -6.42 -10.29 8.15
CA ASN A 372 -6.72 -9.26 9.12
C ASN A 372 -5.56 -8.25 9.12
N GLY A 373 -5.73 -7.09 8.50
CA GLY A 373 -4.64 -6.10 8.48
C GLY A 373 -4.76 -5.01 7.41
N ARG A 374 -3.78 -4.11 7.48
CA ARG A 374 -3.63 -2.92 6.65
C ARG A 374 -2.21 -2.76 6.13
N GLU A 375 -2.13 -2.38 4.87
CA GLU A 375 -0.90 -1.98 4.20
C GLU A 375 -1.01 -0.50 3.80
N GLY A 376 -0.64 0.41 4.70
CA GLY A 376 -0.88 1.83 4.57
C GLY A 376 -2.38 2.13 4.51
N LEU A 377 -2.83 2.69 3.39
CA LEU A 377 -4.24 2.98 3.15
C LEU A 377 -5.04 1.76 2.64
N TRP A 378 -4.38 0.64 2.40
CA TRP A 378 -5.00 -0.57 1.88
C TRP A 378 -5.49 -1.46 3.01
N ASP A 379 -6.80 -1.43 3.26
CA ASP A 379 -7.47 -2.33 4.20
C ASP A 379 -7.93 -3.63 3.51
N ALA A 380 -7.53 -4.79 4.05
CA ALA A 380 -7.80 -6.07 3.40
C ALA A 380 -9.31 -6.35 3.25
N ARG A 381 -10.11 -6.05 4.28
CA ARG A 381 -11.55 -6.34 4.29
C ARG A 381 -12.33 -5.43 3.35
N LEU A 382 -12.06 -4.12 3.38
CA LEU A 382 -12.65 -3.15 2.45
C LEU A 382 -12.35 -3.54 1.00
N HIS A 383 -11.09 -3.84 0.69
CA HIS A 383 -10.70 -4.19 -0.67
C HIS A 383 -11.24 -5.56 -1.10
N ALA A 384 -11.36 -6.53 -0.18
CA ALA A 384 -12.08 -7.78 -0.45
C ALA A 384 -13.55 -7.53 -0.80
N ARG A 385 -14.25 -6.69 -0.03
CA ARG A 385 -15.66 -6.36 -0.27
C ARG A 385 -15.87 -5.66 -1.60
N ALA A 386 -15.02 -4.69 -1.93
CA ALA A 386 -15.04 -4.03 -3.22
C ALA A 386 -14.78 -5.00 -4.37
N ALA A 387 -13.76 -5.86 -4.23
CA ALA A 387 -13.42 -6.87 -5.23
C ALA A 387 -14.54 -7.90 -5.45
N ARG A 388 -15.17 -8.39 -4.37
CA ARG A 388 -16.32 -9.30 -4.44
C ARG A 388 -17.47 -8.68 -5.20
N ARG A 389 -17.78 -7.41 -4.90
CA ARG A 389 -18.85 -6.69 -5.59
C ARG A 389 -18.53 -6.47 -7.07
N LEU A 390 -17.28 -6.19 -7.41
CA LEU A 390 -16.84 -6.11 -8.80
C LEU A 390 -17.11 -7.42 -9.54
N VAL A 391 -16.69 -8.56 -8.97
CA VAL A 391 -16.94 -9.89 -9.56
C VAL A 391 -18.43 -10.14 -9.72
N GLU A 392 -19.25 -9.80 -8.72
CA GLU A 392 -20.71 -9.95 -8.79
C GLU A 392 -21.31 -9.15 -9.96
N VAL A 393 -20.92 -7.88 -10.12
CA VAL A 393 -21.41 -7.04 -11.22
C VAL A 393 -21.08 -7.67 -12.57
N GLU A 394 -19.84 -8.10 -12.77
CA GLU A 394 -19.39 -8.67 -14.04
C GLU A 394 -20.07 -10.01 -14.35
N GLU A 395 -20.07 -10.94 -13.38
CA GLU A 395 -20.61 -12.29 -13.59
C GLU A 395 -22.15 -12.32 -13.63
N SER A 396 -22.84 -11.46 -12.87
CA SER A 396 -24.31 -11.35 -12.95
C SER A 396 -24.75 -10.83 -14.31
N GLY A 397 -24.01 -9.87 -14.89
CA GLY A 397 -24.25 -9.38 -16.24
C GLY A 397 -24.21 -10.49 -17.29
N VAL A 398 -23.21 -11.37 -17.20
CA VAL A 398 -23.08 -12.53 -18.11
C VAL A 398 -24.27 -13.49 -17.93
N LEU A 399 -24.63 -13.84 -16.69
CA LEU A 399 -25.73 -14.78 -16.43
C LEU A 399 -27.09 -14.26 -16.88
N ILE A 400 -27.34 -12.95 -16.69
CA ILE A 400 -28.56 -12.30 -17.18
C ILE A 400 -28.59 -12.33 -18.72
N TYR A 401 -27.46 -12.06 -19.38
CA TYR A 401 -27.34 -12.17 -20.83
C TYR A 401 -27.56 -13.61 -21.33
N GLU A 402 -27.11 -14.62 -20.57
CA GLU A 402 -27.36 -16.05 -20.83
C GLU A 402 -28.82 -16.48 -20.53
N GLY A 403 -29.69 -15.55 -20.13
CA GLY A 403 -31.13 -15.76 -19.98
C GLY A 403 -31.61 -15.99 -18.54
N ALA A 404 -30.77 -15.77 -17.53
CA ALA A 404 -31.22 -15.75 -16.14
C ALA A 404 -32.12 -14.52 -15.88
N LYS A 405 -33.22 -14.69 -15.12
CA LYS A 405 -34.09 -13.56 -14.75
C LYS A 405 -33.52 -12.76 -13.60
N THR A 406 -32.80 -13.44 -12.71
CA THR A 406 -32.15 -12.87 -11.53
C THR A 406 -30.78 -13.52 -11.37
N ALA A 407 -29.76 -12.74 -11.01
CA ALA A 407 -28.44 -13.24 -10.68
C ALA A 407 -27.84 -12.38 -9.56
N TYR A 408 -27.30 -13.01 -8.52
CA TYR A 408 -26.62 -12.35 -7.40
C TYR A 408 -25.53 -13.23 -6.81
N MET A 409 -24.58 -12.63 -6.10
CA MET A 409 -23.52 -13.37 -5.42
C MET A 409 -23.98 -13.75 -4.01
N GLU A 410 -23.96 -15.05 -3.67
CA GLU A 410 -24.21 -15.49 -2.31
C GLU A 410 -23.06 -15.08 -1.37
N PRO A 411 -23.33 -14.49 -0.19
CA PRO A 411 -22.28 -14.19 0.78
C PRO A 411 -21.63 -15.48 1.29
N GLY A 412 -20.30 -15.56 1.20
CA GLY A 412 -19.54 -16.68 1.78
C GLY A 412 -18.20 -16.94 1.08
N PRO A 413 -17.37 -17.81 1.66
CA PRO A 413 -15.99 -18.04 1.21
C PRO A 413 -15.91 -18.67 -0.20
N LEU A 414 -16.99 -19.25 -0.70
CA LEU A 414 -17.02 -19.90 -2.00
C LEU A 414 -17.53 -18.99 -3.14
N MET A 415 -17.97 -17.76 -2.85
CA MET A 415 -18.47 -16.78 -3.84
C MET A 415 -19.23 -17.43 -4.99
N ARG A 416 -20.40 -17.99 -4.65
CA ARG A 416 -21.25 -18.71 -5.59
C ARG A 416 -22.26 -17.75 -6.21
N MET A 417 -22.32 -17.75 -7.52
CA MET A 417 -23.37 -17.04 -8.25
C MET A 417 -24.67 -17.85 -8.18
N ILE A 418 -25.72 -17.20 -7.69
CA ILE A 418 -27.08 -17.76 -7.67
C ILE A 418 -27.86 -17.08 -8.78
N ALA A 419 -28.29 -17.87 -9.76
CA ALA A 419 -29.17 -17.44 -10.83
C ALA A 419 -30.47 -18.24 -10.78
N ASP A 420 -31.60 -17.54 -10.71
CA ASP A 420 -32.93 -18.15 -10.66
C ASP A 420 -33.09 -19.22 -9.54
N ARG A 421 -32.46 -18.96 -8.37
CA ARG A 421 -32.40 -19.82 -7.17
C ARG A 421 -31.52 -21.07 -7.30
N GLU A 422 -30.72 -21.17 -8.35
CA GLU A 422 -29.75 -22.26 -8.54
C GLU A 422 -28.33 -21.71 -8.63
N VAL A 423 -27.35 -22.49 -8.16
CA VAL A 423 -25.94 -22.16 -8.38
C VAL A 423 -25.66 -22.27 -9.88
N ARG A 424 -25.30 -21.17 -10.53
CA ARG A 424 -24.84 -21.15 -11.92
C ARG A 424 -23.44 -20.59 -12.01
N VAL A 425 -22.69 -21.08 -12.98
CA VAL A 425 -21.40 -20.52 -13.38
C VAL A 425 -21.58 -19.99 -14.80
N PRO A 426 -21.12 -18.77 -15.11
CA PRO A 426 -21.12 -18.26 -16.48
C PRO A 426 -20.49 -19.27 -17.44
N GLN A 427 -21.13 -19.51 -18.60
CA GLN A 427 -20.57 -20.42 -19.61
C GLN A 427 -19.38 -19.78 -20.34
N GLN A 428 -19.36 -18.46 -20.40
CA GLN A 428 -18.28 -17.68 -20.99
C GLN A 428 -17.12 -17.50 -20.00
N ASN A 429 -16.00 -18.17 -20.28
CA ASN A 429 -14.75 -18.02 -19.54
C ASN A 429 -13.57 -17.93 -20.53
N PRO A 430 -12.74 -16.87 -20.52
CA PRO A 430 -12.79 -15.70 -19.63
C PRO A 430 -14.02 -14.81 -19.86
N ILE A 431 -14.35 -13.96 -18.87
CA ILE A 431 -15.44 -12.98 -18.97
C ILE A 431 -15.20 -12.10 -20.20
N GLN A 432 -16.21 -11.97 -21.07
CA GLN A 432 -16.11 -11.14 -22.27
C GLN A 432 -15.93 -9.66 -21.94
N GLU A 433 -15.21 -8.94 -22.82
CA GLU A 433 -14.86 -7.53 -22.64
C GLU A 433 -16.06 -6.63 -22.33
N GLY A 434 -17.21 -6.89 -22.97
CA GLY A 434 -18.43 -6.08 -22.78
C GLY A 434 -19.03 -6.13 -21.37
N PHE A 435 -18.65 -7.10 -20.54
CA PHE A 435 -19.09 -7.20 -19.15
C PHE A 435 -18.03 -6.74 -18.14
N ARG A 436 -16.85 -6.33 -18.59
CA ARG A 436 -15.75 -5.93 -17.72
C ARG A 436 -15.98 -4.54 -17.16
N VAL A 437 -15.66 -4.38 -15.87
CA VAL A 437 -15.53 -3.06 -15.25
C VAL A 437 -14.11 -2.55 -15.49
N HIS A 438 -13.99 -1.43 -16.21
CA HIS A 438 -12.70 -0.87 -16.59
C HIS A 438 -12.05 -0.04 -15.47
N ASP A 439 -12.88 0.64 -14.67
CA ASP A 439 -12.40 1.53 -13.61
C ASP A 439 -13.32 1.55 -12.38
N MET A 440 -12.70 1.72 -11.21
CA MET A 440 -13.35 1.70 -9.91
C MET A 440 -12.64 2.68 -8.95
N ASP A 441 -13.40 3.65 -8.43
CA ASP A 441 -12.94 4.58 -7.40
C ASP A 441 -13.60 4.30 -6.05
N LEU A 442 -12.79 4.14 -5.00
CA LEU A 442 -13.21 4.04 -3.61
C LEU A 442 -13.12 5.41 -2.92
N ARG A 443 -14.26 6.05 -2.65
CA ARG A 443 -14.35 7.38 -2.01
C ARG A 443 -15.16 7.33 -0.71
N ASP A 444 -15.09 8.42 0.04
CA ASP A 444 -15.86 8.66 1.28
C ASP A 444 -15.84 7.45 2.23
N VAL A 445 -14.65 6.87 2.40
CA VAL A 445 -14.47 5.72 3.26
C VAL A 445 -14.61 6.17 4.70
N THR A 446 -15.66 5.68 5.36
CA THR A 446 -15.85 5.82 6.80
C THR A 446 -15.63 4.45 7.43
N GLU A 447 -14.81 4.41 8.47
CA GLU A 447 -14.44 3.17 9.13
C GLU A 447 -15.07 3.08 10.52
N GLY A 448 -15.31 1.85 10.99
CA GLY A 448 -15.98 1.57 12.25
C GLY A 448 -16.85 0.31 12.18
N ALA A 449 -17.67 0.07 13.21
CA ALA A 449 -18.55 -1.10 13.28
C ALA A 449 -19.60 -1.20 12.16
N SER A 450 -19.82 -0.10 11.43
CA SER A 450 -20.69 -0.01 10.26
C SER A 450 -19.97 0.75 9.13
N GLY A 451 -18.75 0.32 8.79
CA GLY A 451 -17.92 0.99 7.80
C GLY A 451 -18.63 1.10 6.46
N THR A 452 -18.52 2.27 5.80
CA THR A 452 -19.13 2.53 4.50
C THR A 452 -18.13 3.08 3.50
N CYS A 453 -18.26 2.73 2.24
CA CYS A 453 -17.48 3.32 1.14
C CYS A 453 -18.37 3.58 -0.06
N ASN A 454 -18.24 4.78 -0.63
CA ASN A 454 -18.84 5.10 -1.93
C ASN A 454 -17.96 4.52 -3.02
N VAL A 455 -18.50 3.59 -3.80
CA VAL A 455 -17.79 2.97 -4.92
C VAL A 455 -18.38 3.45 -6.21
N THR A 456 -17.55 4.07 -7.05
CA THR A 456 -17.96 4.50 -8.39
C THR A 456 -17.38 3.56 -9.42
N TRP A 457 -18.27 2.91 -10.15
CA TRP A 457 -17.94 1.94 -11.19
C TRP A 457 -18.02 2.59 -12.56
N ARG A 458 -17.13 2.20 -13.48
CA ARG A 458 -17.13 2.71 -14.86
C ARG A 458 -16.89 1.58 -15.84
N ILE A 459 -17.76 1.51 -16.84
CA ILE A 459 -17.64 0.62 -17.99
C ILE A 459 -17.49 1.51 -19.22
N TYR A 460 -16.50 1.19 -20.07
CA TYR A 460 -16.29 1.82 -21.37
C TYR A 460 -16.53 0.79 -22.47
N PRO A 461 -17.76 0.65 -22.98
CA PRO A 461 -18.04 -0.20 -24.13
C PRO A 461 -17.12 0.18 -25.30
N ASN A 462 -16.46 -0.82 -25.89
CA ASN A 462 -15.47 -0.63 -26.97
C ASN A 462 -14.29 0.30 -26.62
N GLY A 463 -14.05 0.57 -25.32
CA GLY A 463 -12.96 1.43 -24.85
C GLY A 463 -13.19 2.94 -25.02
N MET A 464 -14.37 3.38 -25.49
CA MET A 464 -14.63 4.78 -25.83
C MET A 464 -15.37 5.54 -24.71
N HIS A 465 -15.06 6.83 -24.55
CA HIS A 465 -15.65 7.70 -23.53
C HIS A 465 -17.15 7.99 -23.76
N GLU A 466 -17.56 8.08 -25.02
CA GLU A 466 -18.92 8.50 -25.40
C GLU A 466 -20.01 7.52 -24.95
N GLU A 467 -19.65 6.24 -24.74
CA GLU A 467 -20.55 5.19 -24.28
C GLU A 467 -20.37 4.84 -22.79
N LYS A 468 -19.64 5.69 -22.04
CA LYS A 468 -19.32 5.45 -20.63
C LYS A 468 -20.57 5.26 -19.78
N MET A 469 -20.70 4.09 -19.17
CA MET A 469 -21.66 3.85 -18.10
C MET A 469 -20.96 4.09 -16.76
N GLN A 470 -21.55 4.94 -15.91
CA GLN A 470 -21.04 5.23 -14.57
C GLN A 470 -22.17 5.20 -13.54
N TRP A 471 -21.95 4.51 -12.43
CA TRP A 471 -22.86 4.53 -11.29
C TRP A 471 -22.08 4.48 -9.97
N THR A 472 -22.71 4.96 -8.90
CA THR A 472 -22.13 4.95 -7.56
C THR A 472 -23.06 4.20 -6.61
N GLU A 473 -22.49 3.34 -5.78
CA GLU A 473 -23.23 2.65 -4.71
C GLU A 473 -22.46 2.70 -3.39
N VAL A 474 -23.18 2.50 -2.28
CA VAL A 474 -22.60 2.45 -0.94
C VAL A 474 -22.33 1.00 -0.58
N LEU A 475 -21.07 0.65 -0.33
CA LEU A 475 -20.69 -0.64 0.23
C LEU A 475 -20.53 -0.55 1.73
N HIS A 476 -21.14 -1.50 2.44
CA HIS A 476 -20.94 -1.69 3.87
C HIS A 476 -19.91 -2.80 4.08
N PHE A 477 -18.91 -2.60 4.95
CA PHE A 477 -17.83 -3.58 5.17
C PHE A 477 -17.56 -3.88 6.64
#